data_AF-A0A094YK31-F1
#
_entry.id   AF-A0A094YK31-F1
#
_cell.length_a   1.000
_cell.length_b   1.000
_cell.length_c   1.000
_cell.angle_alpha   90.00
_cell.angle_beta   90.00
_cell.angle_gamma   90.00
#
_symmetry.space_group_name_H-M   'P 1'
#
loop_
_entity.id
_entity.type
_entity.pdbx_description
1 polymer ?
#
loop_
_entity_poly.entity_id
_entity_poly.type
_entity_poly.pdbx_seq_one_letter_code
_entity_poly.pdbx_strand_id
1 'polypeptide(L)'
;MDDLLLKGLDFAARINAATRKAGGAAAFARQHGLKPQAVRDAVALKVIGDDVAKALGLIKVLRYPVLAQANRLATGWEIQENLNSFIRRCGSQRAAAPEFGISEQHLSNILNGVRGFAPVLARLGYGPPVVRFALAKVAA
;
A
#
# COMPACT_ATOMS: atom_id res chain seq x y z
N MET A 1 2.63 -14.13 -12.39
CA MET A 1 1.45 -14.33 -11.54
C MET A 1 0.97 -12.96 -11.15
N ASP A 2 -0.21 -12.55 -11.62
CA ASP A 2 -0.89 -11.40 -11.02
C ASP A 2 -1.21 -11.78 -9.58
N ASP A 3 -0.45 -11.23 -8.62
CA ASP A 3 -0.77 -11.38 -7.21
C ASP A 3 -2.20 -10.85 -7.04
N LEU A 4 -3.14 -11.71 -6.63
CA LEU A 4 -4.52 -11.31 -6.39
C LEU A 4 -4.54 -10.23 -5.30
N LEU A 5 -4.71 -8.97 -5.71
CA LEU A 5 -4.75 -7.82 -4.81
C LEU A 5 -6.18 -7.57 -4.32
N LEU A 6 -6.42 -7.97 -3.07
CA LEU A 6 -7.71 -7.80 -2.41
C LEU A 6 -7.95 -6.33 -2.05
N LYS A 7 -9.20 -5.89 -2.20
CA LYS A 7 -9.68 -4.56 -1.78
C LYS A 7 -10.08 -4.58 -0.30
N GLY A 8 -10.38 -3.40 0.25
CA GLY A 8 -10.87 -3.27 1.64
C GLY A 8 -12.15 -4.05 1.91
N LEU A 9 -13.05 -4.18 0.92
CA LEU A 9 -14.27 -4.98 1.06
C LEU A 9 -13.97 -6.48 1.17
N ASP A 10 -13.01 -6.98 0.39
CA ASP A 10 -12.58 -8.38 0.47
C ASP A 10 -11.95 -8.68 1.84
N PHE A 11 -11.18 -7.73 2.38
CA PHE A 11 -10.67 -7.80 3.74
C PHE A 11 -11.80 -7.86 4.77
N ALA A 12 -12.80 -6.97 4.66
CA ALA A 12 -13.96 -6.94 5.56
C ALA A 12 -14.73 -8.27 5.56
N ALA A 13 -14.93 -8.86 4.38
CA ALA A 13 -15.59 -10.16 4.25
C ALA A 13 -14.79 -11.25 4.98
N ARG A 14 -13.47 -11.29 4.81
CA ARG A 14 -12.59 -12.28 5.45
C ARG A 14 -12.55 -12.14 6.96
N ILE A 15 -12.38 -10.93 7.50
CA ILE A 15 -12.34 -10.73 8.95
C ILE A 15 -13.69 -11.03 9.61
N ASN A 16 -14.80 -10.70 8.96
CA ASN A 16 -16.13 -11.05 9.45
C ASN A 16 -16.34 -12.57 9.49
N ALA A 17 -15.91 -13.30 8.44
CA ALA A 17 -16.01 -14.75 8.43
C ALA A 17 -15.12 -15.40 9.51
N ALA A 18 -13.87 -14.94 9.64
CA ALA A 18 -12.92 -15.42 10.63
C ALA A 18 -13.39 -15.17 12.07
N THR A 19 -13.90 -13.97 12.35
CA THR A 19 -14.43 -13.64 13.69
C THR A 19 -15.68 -14.45 14.01
N ARG A 20 -16.60 -14.69 13.05
CA ARG A 20 -17.75 -15.59 13.27
C ARG A 20 -17.30 -17.02 13.59
N LYS A 21 -16.34 -17.56 12.83
CA LYS A 21 -15.79 -18.91 13.05
C LYS A 21 -15.13 -19.05 14.43
N ALA A 22 -14.47 -18.00 14.92
CA ALA A 22 -13.83 -18.00 16.22
C ALA A 22 -14.81 -17.80 17.40
N GLY A 23 -16.08 -17.49 17.16
CA GLY A 23 -17.05 -17.15 18.22
C GLY A 23 -17.04 -15.68 18.63
N GLY A 24 -16.51 -14.79 17.79
CA GLY A 24 -16.54 -13.34 17.94
C GLY A 24 -15.16 -12.67 17.89
N ALA A 25 -15.15 -11.33 17.82
CA ALA A 25 -13.94 -10.53 17.70
C ALA A 25 -12.96 -10.72 18.89
N ALA A 26 -13.48 -10.85 20.11
CA ALA A 26 -12.65 -11.06 21.31
C ALA A 26 -12.00 -12.46 21.32
N ALA A 27 -12.72 -13.49 20.85
CA ALA A 27 -12.19 -14.84 20.75
C ALA A 27 -11.11 -14.93 19.67
N PHE A 28 -11.37 -14.37 18.48
CA PHE A 28 -10.36 -14.24 17.43
C PHE A 28 -9.12 -13.48 17.91
N ALA A 29 -9.30 -12.36 18.62
CA ALA A 29 -8.19 -11.58 19.14
C ALA A 29 -7.30 -12.43 20.07
N ARG A 30 -7.89 -13.21 20.98
CA ARG A 30 -7.15 -14.12 21.88
C ARG A 30 -6.40 -15.21 21.11
N GLN A 31 -7.00 -15.81 20.09
CA GLN A 31 -6.38 -16.84 19.27
C GLN A 31 -5.10 -16.35 18.55
N HIS A 32 -5.05 -15.06 18.22
CA HIS A 32 -3.95 -14.47 17.46
C HIS A 32 -3.09 -13.49 18.27
N GLY A 33 -3.27 -13.41 19.60
CA GLY A 33 -2.49 -12.50 20.45
C GLY A 33 -2.71 -11.00 20.19
N LEU A 34 -3.90 -10.63 19.68
CA LEU A 34 -4.24 -9.26 19.31
C LEU A 34 -5.05 -8.54 20.40
N LYS A 35 -5.06 -7.21 20.36
CA LYS A 35 -5.99 -6.40 21.15
C LYS A 35 -7.42 -6.53 20.58
N PRO A 36 -8.46 -6.84 21.39
CA PRO A 36 -9.83 -6.95 20.89
C PRO A 36 -10.32 -5.70 20.16
N GLN A 37 -9.89 -4.51 20.60
CA GLN A 37 -10.27 -3.26 19.97
C GLN A 37 -9.70 -3.14 18.54
N ALA A 38 -8.47 -3.59 18.30
CA ALA A 38 -7.87 -3.59 16.96
C ALA A 38 -8.66 -4.47 15.98
N VAL A 39 -9.19 -5.60 16.44
CA VAL A 39 -10.06 -6.47 15.64
C VAL A 39 -11.40 -5.79 15.36
N ARG A 40 -12.01 -5.14 16.35
CA ARG A 40 -13.28 -4.40 16.16
C ARG A 40 -13.13 -3.24 15.17
N ASP A 41 -12.05 -2.47 15.28
CA ASP A 41 -11.77 -1.34 14.40
C ASP A 41 -11.53 -1.80 12.96
N ALA A 42 -10.86 -2.95 12.78
CA ALA A 42 -10.64 -3.56 11.47
C ALA A 42 -11.94 -4.12 10.86
N VAL A 43 -12.82 -4.74 11.66
CA VAL A 43 -14.15 -5.18 11.22
C VAL A 43 -15.01 -3.98 10.78
N ALA A 44 -14.94 -2.88 11.52
CA ALA A 44 -15.65 -1.63 11.20
C ALA A 44 -14.97 -0.81 10.09
N LEU A 45 -13.89 -1.31 9.48
CA LEU A 45 -13.08 -0.61 8.46
C LEU A 45 -12.57 0.78 8.89
N LYS A 46 -12.47 1.04 10.20
CA LYS A 46 -11.93 2.30 10.73
C LYS A 46 -10.42 2.36 10.58
N VAL A 47 -9.75 1.33 11.07
CA VAL A 47 -8.30 1.18 11.03
C VAL A 47 -7.98 -0.31 10.87
N ILE A 48 -7.15 -0.63 9.88
CA ILE A 48 -6.69 -2.00 9.65
C ILE A 48 -5.21 -2.05 10.03
N GLY A 49 -4.92 -2.57 11.23
CA GLY A 49 -3.55 -2.80 11.68
C GLY A 49 -2.87 -3.94 10.91
N ASP A 50 -1.55 -3.86 10.77
CA ASP A 50 -0.79 -4.86 10.02
C ASP A 50 -0.86 -6.23 10.69
N ASP A 51 -0.88 -6.30 12.02
CA ASP A 51 -1.02 -7.55 12.77
C ASP A 51 -2.38 -8.23 12.53
N VAL A 52 -3.45 -7.44 12.36
CA VAL A 52 -4.78 -7.97 12.06
C VAL A 52 -4.82 -8.54 10.64
N ALA A 53 -4.19 -7.86 9.68
CA ALA A 53 -4.03 -8.40 8.33
C ALA A 53 -3.19 -9.68 8.34
N LYS A 54 -2.08 -9.71 9.07
CA LYS A 54 -1.21 -10.87 9.20
C LYS A 54 -1.93 -12.07 9.82
N ALA A 55 -2.79 -11.86 10.82
CA ALA A 55 -3.62 -12.92 11.41
C ALA A 55 -4.58 -13.59 10.40
N LEU A 56 -4.92 -12.89 9.31
CA LEU A 56 -5.73 -13.42 8.21
C LEU A 56 -4.87 -13.98 7.06
N GLY A 57 -3.56 -14.10 7.24
CA GLY A 57 -2.62 -14.50 6.18
C GLY A 57 -2.49 -13.44 5.09
N LEU A 58 -2.68 -12.16 5.42
CA LEU A 58 -2.62 -11.04 4.48
C LEU A 58 -1.50 -10.08 4.82
N ILE A 59 -0.99 -9.39 3.79
CA ILE A 59 -0.02 -8.30 3.91
C ILE A 59 -0.63 -7.05 3.29
N LYS A 60 -0.61 -5.95 4.04
CA LYS A 60 -0.98 -4.63 3.52
C LYS A 60 0.10 -4.13 2.57
N VAL A 61 -0.31 -3.74 1.38
CA VAL A 61 0.58 -3.18 0.37
C VAL A 61 -0.02 -1.89 -0.19
N LEU A 62 0.84 -0.92 -0.45
CA LEU A 62 0.47 0.27 -1.20
C LEU A 62 0.62 0.02 -2.70
N ARG A 63 -0.34 0.53 -3.45
CA ARG A 63 -0.36 0.48 -4.91
C ARG A 63 -0.82 1.81 -5.48
N TYR A 64 -0.35 2.12 -6.67
CA TYR A 64 -0.56 3.42 -7.31
C TYR A 64 -1.37 3.23 -8.60
N PRO A 65 -2.58 3.78 -8.73
CA PRO A 65 -3.35 3.71 -9.96
C PRO A 65 -2.58 4.34 -11.13
N VAL A 66 -2.54 3.66 -12.27
CA VAL A 66 -1.97 4.23 -13.50
C VAL A 66 -3.08 4.99 -14.22
N LEU A 67 -2.95 6.32 -14.34
CA LEU A 67 -4.04 7.17 -14.83
C LEU A 67 -4.44 6.85 -16.28
N ALA A 68 -3.48 6.44 -17.10
CA ALA A 68 -3.72 6.08 -18.51
C ALA A 68 -4.26 4.65 -18.71
N GLN A 69 -4.25 3.80 -17.67
CA GLN A 69 -4.61 2.39 -17.77
C GLN A 69 -5.56 2.00 -16.65
N ALA A 70 -6.86 1.95 -16.98
CA ALA A 70 -7.89 1.57 -16.04
C ALA A 70 -7.56 0.22 -15.38
N ASN A 71 -7.78 0.14 -14.06
CA ASN A 71 -7.52 -1.03 -13.22
C ASN A 71 -6.05 -1.47 -13.06
N ARG A 72 -5.08 -0.82 -13.71
CA ARG A 72 -3.66 -1.11 -13.44
C ARG A 72 -3.20 -0.41 -12.16
N LEU A 73 -2.52 -1.19 -11.33
CA LEU A 73 -1.98 -0.77 -10.05
C LEU A 73 -0.46 -1.00 -10.03
N ALA A 74 0.31 0.08 -10.08
CA ALA A 74 1.76 0.03 -10.00
C ALA A 74 2.26 -0.15 -8.55
N THR A 75 3.41 -0.80 -8.44
CA THR A 75 4.20 -0.93 -7.20
C THR A 75 5.03 0.33 -6.95
N GLY A 76 5.45 0.56 -5.71
CA GLY A 76 6.39 1.65 -5.40
C GLY A 76 7.72 1.52 -6.14
N TRP A 77 8.15 0.29 -6.46
CA TRP A 77 9.33 0.04 -7.26
C TRP A 77 9.18 0.55 -8.70
N GLU A 78 8.05 0.29 -9.36
CA GLU A 78 7.76 0.86 -10.69
C GLU A 78 7.73 2.40 -10.66
N ILE A 79 7.21 3.01 -9.57
CA ILE A 79 7.26 4.48 -9.40
C ILE A 79 8.72 4.95 -9.33
N GLN A 80 9.54 4.28 -8.54
CA GLN A 80 10.96 4.61 -8.37
C GLN A 80 11.72 4.48 -9.70
N GLU A 81 11.49 3.43 -10.47
CA GLU A 81 12.12 3.24 -11.78
C GLU A 81 11.71 4.31 -12.79
N ASN A 82 10.42 4.67 -12.82
CA ASN A 82 9.94 5.72 -13.71
C ASN A 82 10.44 7.10 -13.29
N LEU A 83 10.56 7.35 -11.99
CA LEU A 83 11.19 8.57 -11.48
C LEU A 83 12.67 8.64 -11.86
N ASN A 84 13.43 7.56 -11.66
CA ASN A 84 14.84 7.48 -12.07
C ASN A 84 15.00 7.70 -13.58
N SER A 85 14.13 7.13 -14.39
CA SER A 85 14.13 7.30 -15.84
C SER A 85 13.73 8.72 -16.27
N PHE A 86 12.83 9.38 -15.54
CA PHE A 86 12.55 10.79 -15.72
C PHE A 86 13.77 11.66 -15.42
N ILE A 87 14.42 11.45 -14.27
CA ILE A 87 15.63 12.20 -13.89
C ILE A 87 16.75 12.03 -14.92
N ARG A 88 16.95 10.82 -15.44
CA ARG A 88 17.93 10.56 -16.52
C ARG A 88 17.62 11.36 -17.79
N ARG A 89 16.34 11.47 -18.18
CA ARG A 89 15.93 12.30 -19.33
C ARG A 89 16.17 13.80 -19.10
N CYS A 90 16.02 14.27 -17.87
CA CYS A 90 16.36 15.65 -17.49
C CYS A 90 17.86 15.88 -17.29
N GLY A 91 18.67 14.82 -17.27
CA GLY A 91 20.13 14.86 -17.08
C GLY A 91 20.61 14.98 -15.63
N SER A 92 19.79 15.50 -14.70
CA SER A 92 20.14 15.59 -13.27
C SER A 92 18.92 15.75 -12.37
N GLN A 93 19.10 15.50 -11.06
CA GLN A 93 18.04 15.76 -10.06
C GLN A 93 17.71 17.25 -9.97
N ARG A 94 18.72 18.12 -10.04
CA ARG A 94 18.56 19.58 -10.04
C ARG A 94 17.69 20.08 -11.19
N ALA A 95 17.86 19.49 -12.39
CA ALA A 95 17.05 19.83 -13.56
C ALA A 95 15.64 19.23 -13.50
N ALA A 96 15.47 18.06 -12.88
CA ALA A 96 14.18 17.38 -12.76
C ALA A 96 13.26 17.97 -11.67
N ALA A 97 13.81 18.46 -10.55
CA ALA A 97 13.01 18.90 -9.41
C ALA A 97 11.99 20.03 -9.73
N PRO A 98 12.32 21.04 -10.56
CA PRO A 98 11.35 22.06 -10.99
C PRO A 98 10.15 21.50 -11.76
N GLU A 99 10.31 20.41 -12.52
CA GLU A 99 9.22 19.76 -13.26
C GLU A 99 8.14 19.17 -12.34
N PHE A 100 8.50 18.91 -11.08
CA PHE A 100 7.60 18.45 -10.03
C PHE A 100 7.18 19.57 -9.07
N GLY A 101 7.67 20.80 -9.27
CA GLY A 101 7.42 21.92 -8.36
C GLY A 101 8.01 21.74 -6.96
N ILE A 102 9.13 21.01 -6.83
CA ILE A 102 9.81 20.75 -5.55
C ILE A 102 11.28 21.14 -5.60
N SER A 103 11.93 21.22 -4.42
CA SER A 103 13.38 21.40 -4.33
C SER A 103 14.13 20.11 -4.64
N GLU A 104 15.39 20.23 -5.08
CA GLU A 104 16.29 19.09 -5.29
C GLU A 104 16.44 18.23 -4.02
N GLN A 105 16.56 18.86 -2.85
CA GLN A 105 16.62 18.14 -1.57
C GLN A 105 15.34 17.32 -1.31
N HIS A 106 14.17 17.87 -1.65
CA HIS A 106 12.92 17.11 -1.51
C HIS A 106 12.94 15.89 -2.44
N LEU A 107 13.35 16.06 -3.69
CA LEU A 107 13.47 14.96 -4.64
C LEU A 107 14.45 13.88 -4.14
N SER A 108 15.62 14.28 -3.64
CA SER A 108 16.60 13.37 -3.04
C SER A 108 16.03 12.59 -1.85
N ASN A 109 15.25 13.24 -0.99
CA ASN A 109 14.57 12.58 0.13
C ASN A 109 13.54 11.54 -0.33
N ILE A 110 12.87 11.76 -1.46
CA ILE A 110 11.95 10.77 -2.06
C ILE A 110 12.74 9.56 -2.56
N LEU A 111 13.84 9.79 -3.30
CA LEU A 111 14.68 8.73 -3.84
C LEU A 111 15.32 7.84 -2.77
N ASN A 112 15.66 8.44 -1.62
CA ASN A 112 16.20 7.74 -0.46
C ASN A 112 15.12 7.08 0.42
N GLY A 113 13.84 7.13 0.02
CA GLY A 113 12.74 6.54 0.79
C GLY A 113 12.41 7.26 2.10
N VAL A 114 13.02 8.41 2.37
CA VAL A 114 12.75 9.25 3.55
C VAL A 114 11.38 9.94 3.42
N ARG A 115 10.93 10.18 2.18
CA ARG A 115 9.62 10.76 1.87
C ARG A 115 8.86 9.90 0.86
N GLY A 116 7.53 9.95 0.95
CA GLY A 116 6.65 9.28 0.00
C GLY A 116 6.60 9.99 -1.36
N PHE A 117 6.16 9.26 -2.39
CA PHE A 117 6.13 9.74 -3.77
C PHE A 117 5.11 10.83 -4.09
N ALA A 118 4.25 11.24 -3.15
CA ALA A 118 3.10 12.10 -3.41
C ALA A 118 3.37 13.31 -4.34
N PRO A 119 4.49 14.06 -4.20
CA PRO A 119 4.77 15.22 -5.04
C PRO A 119 5.05 14.88 -6.51
N VAL A 120 5.48 13.66 -6.82
CA VAL A 120 5.91 13.26 -8.18
C VAL A 120 4.86 12.44 -8.95
N LEU A 121 3.84 11.92 -8.25
CA LEU A 121 2.91 10.93 -8.82
C LEU A 121 2.16 11.46 -10.06
N ALA A 122 1.51 12.62 -9.94
CA ALA A 122 0.66 13.16 -11.01
C ALA A 122 1.46 13.41 -12.29
N ARG A 123 2.65 14.00 -12.17
CA ARG A 123 3.55 14.28 -13.30
C ARG A 123 4.06 13.01 -13.99
N LEU A 124 4.22 11.94 -13.22
CA LEU A 124 4.61 10.62 -13.72
C LEU A 124 3.42 9.77 -14.22
N GLY A 125 2.18 10.30 -14.15
CA GLY A 125 0.98 9.62 -14.66
C GLY A 125 0.31 8.67 -13.65
N TYR A 126 0.51 8.88 -12.36
CA TYR A 126 -0.04 8.05 -11.29
C TYR A 126 -1.03 8.81 -10.40
N GLY A 127 -2.03 8.08 -9.92
CA GLY A 127 -2.97 8.53 -8.90
C GLY A 127 -2.43 8.39 -7.48
N PRO A 128 -3.18 8.89 -6.47
CA PRO A 128 -2.84 8.73 -5.06
C PRO A 128 -2.78 7.24 -4.66
N PRO A 129 -1.94 6.87 -3.67
CA PRO A 129 -1.80 5.48 -3.26
C PRO A 129 -3.09 4.92 -2.69
N VAL A 130 -3.38 3.67 -3.02
CA VAL A 130 -4.47 2.88 -2.46
C VAL A 130 -3.92 1.70 -1.69
N VAL A 131 -4.55 1.38 -0.56
CA VAL A 131 -4.25 0.16 0.19
C VAL A 131 -4.88 -1.05 -0.50
N ARG A 132 -4.08 -2.09 -0.66
CA ARG A 132 -4.48 -3.43 -1.10
C ARG A 132 -3.93 -4.47 -0.15
N PHE A 133 -4.46 -5.68 -0.23
CA PHE A 133 -3.98 -6.81 0.56
C PHE A 133 -3.52 -7.92 -0.37
N ALA A 134 -2.28 -8.33 -0.21
CA ALA A 134 -1.74 -9.51 -0.86
C ALA A 134 -1.82 -10.70 0.11
N LEU A 135 -1.91 -11.93 -0.43
CA LEU A 135 -1.72 -13.12 0.39
C LEU A 135 -0.27 -13.16 0.88
N ALA A 136 -0.08 -13.43 2.17
CA ALA A 136 1.24 -13.72 2.70
C ALA A 136 1.75 -14.98 2.01
N LYS A 137 2.93 -14.92 1.38
CA LYS A 137 3.59 -16.13 0.90
C LYS A 137 3.90 -16.98 2.13
N VAL A 138 3.28 -18.16 2.23
CA VAL A 138 3.67 -19.15 3.22
C VAL A 138 5.08 -19.59 2.82
N ALA A 139 6.06 -19.35 3.68
CA ALA A 139 7.36 -19.98 3.51
C ALA A 139 7.12 -21.50 3.57
N ALA A 140 7.40 -22.19 2.47
CA ALA A 140 7.41 -23.65 2.41
C ALA A 140 8.51 -24.20 3.32
#